data_AF-K2SBC4-F1
#
_entry.id   AF-K2SBC4-F1
#
_cell.length_a   1.000
_cell.length_b   1.000
_cell.length_c   1.000
_cell.angle_alpha   90.00
_cell.angle_beta   90.00
_cell.angle_gamma   90.00
#
_symmetry.space_group_name_H-M   'P 1'
#
loop_
_entity.id
_entity.type
_entity.pdbx_description
1 polymer ?
#
loop_
_entity_poly.entity_id
_entity_poly.type
_entity_poly.pdbx_seq_one_letter_code
_entity_poly.pdbx_strand_id
1 'polypeptide(L)'
;MAHALILGASGISGWSLLNQARIYPTPTTFSRITGTTNRPFTLKQAHIPEDDRVKIASGIDFTESVEEVVRALKEKVPDINTVTHVFFTAYIQTNHFETLKKVNTKLLEVAVRAIEAVSPRLKVVVLQTGGKGYGLEFPKEVGIKAPLKETNPRIPEPWASNIFYYTQQYDLSRSREVGFSEEIDTVEGYIKAWERMRDAKILPIL
;
A
#
# COMPACT_ATOMS: atom_id res chain seq x y z
N MET A 1 13.34 7.87 -15.62
CA MET A 1 13.49 6.61 -14.87
C MET A 1 12.49 6.62 -13.71
N ALA A 2 12.01 5.44 -13.28
CA ALA A 2 10.98 5.36 -12.25
C ALA A 2 11.58 5.43 -10.84
N HIS A 3 10.91 6.17 -9.96
CA HIS A 3 11.15 6.22 -8.52
C HIS A 3 9.89 5.74 -7.79
N ALA A 4 10.04 4.67 -7.01
CA ALA A 4 9.01 4.10 -6.16
C ALA A 4 9.04 4.73 -4.76
N LEU A 5 7.88 5.19 -4.29
CA LEU A 5 7.67 5.66 -2.91
C LEU A 5 6.69 4.72 -2.21
N ILE A 6 7.12 4.05 -1.14
CA ILE A 6 6.35 3.02 -0.44
C ILE A 6 5.95 3.54 0.93
N LEU A 7 4.65 3.78 1.13
CA LEU A 7 4.11 4.33 2.37
C LEU A 7 3.73 3.18 3.31
N GLY A 8 4.31 3.18 4.51
CA GLY A 8 4.16 2.08 5.47
C GLY A 8 5.20 0.97 5.26
N ALA A 9 6.44 1.34 4.96
CA ALA A 9 7.51 0.40 4.58
C ALA A 9 7.92 -0.62 5.64
N SER A 10 7.53 -0.42 6.91
CA SER A 10 7.73 -1.38 8.00
C SER A 10 6.54 -2.32 8.22
N GLY A 11 5.43 -2.11 7.50
CA GLY A 11 4.28 -3.03 7.50
C GLY A 11 4.53 -4.25 6.60
N ILE A 12 3.70 -5.29 6.74
CA ILE A 12 3.87 -6.56 6.02
C ILE A 12 3.99 -6.38 4.50
N SER A 13 3.07 -5.61 3.89
CA SER A 13 3.10 -5.35 2.44
C SER A 13 4.17 -4.36 2.06
N GLY A 14 4.35 -3.28 2.84
CA GLY A 14 5.36 -2.26 2.56
C GLY A 14 6.78 -2.81 2.59
N TRP A 15 7.08 -3.71 3.54
CA TRP A 15 8.37 -4.41 3.60
C TRP A 15 8.58 -5.29 2.36
N SER A 16 7.56 -6.06 1.98
CA SER A 16 7.62 -6.93 0.80
C SER A 16 7.88 -6.12 -0.48
N LEU A 17 7.14 -5.01 -0.66
CA LEU A 17 7.35 -4.08 -1.77
C LEU A 17 8.75 -3.48 -1.77
N LEU A 18 9.27 -3.08 -0.60
CA LEU A 18 10.61 -2.51 -0.47
C LEU A 18 11.68 -3.52 -0.93
N ASN A 19 11.49 -4.80 -0.61
CA ASN A 19 12.39 -5.87 -1.03
C ASN A 19 12.25 -6.16 -2.53
N GLN A 20 11.02 -6.35 -3.02
CA GLN A 20 10.76 -6.79 -4.38
C GLN A 20 11.02 -5.70 -5.43
N ALA A 21 10.76 -4.43 -5.13
CA ALA A 21 11.01 -3.31 -6.05
C ALA A 21 12.48 -3.20 -6.49
N ARG A 22 13.40 -3.83 -5.75
CA ARG A 22 14.83 -3.86 -6.08
C ARG A 22 15.16 -4.75 -7.27
N ILE A 23 14.37 -5.81 -7.48
CA ILE A 23 14.72 -6.91 -8.39
C ILE A 23 13.62 -7.23 -9.39
N TYR A 24 12.37 -6.87 -9.12
CA TYR A 24 11.21 -7.21 -9.94
C TYR A 24 10.63 -5.99 -10.67
N PRO A 25 10.17 -6.16 -11.93
CA PRO A 25 10.40 -7.31 -12.82
C PRO A 25 11.87 -7.45 -13.24
N THR A 26 12.63 -6.36 -13.23
CA THR A 26 14.09 -6.37 -13.39
C THR A 26 14.76 -5.47 -12.35
N PRO A 27 16.07 -5.67 -12.09
CA PRO A 27 16.84 -4.77 -11.23
C PRO A 27 16.95 -3.34 -11.72
N THR A 28 16.46 -2.98 -12.90
CA THR A 28 16.50 -1.60 -13.43
C THR A 28 15.13 -0.93 -13.51
N THR A 29 14.07 -1.64 -13.11
CA THR A 29 12.69 -1.13 -13.09
C THR A 29 12.60 0.21 -12.37
N PHE A 30 13.13 0.26 -11.14
CA PHE A 30 13.20 1.47 -10.35
C PHE A 30 14.65 1.91 -10.20
N SER A 31 14.96 3.13 -10.64
CA SER A 31 16.26 3.75 -10.41
C SER A 31 16.42 4.21 -8.96
N ARG A 32 15.30 4.38 -8.23
CA ARG A 32 15.24 4.83 -6.83
C ARG A 32 14.04 4.21 -6.14
N ILE A 33 14.21 3.85 -4.87
CA ILE A 33 13.19 3.22 -4.04
C ILE A 33 13.27 3.88 -2.66
N THR A 34 12.20 4.56 -2.25
CA THR A 34 12.13 5.15 -0.91
C THR A 34 10.97 4.56 -0.13
N GLY A 35 11.27 3.94 1.01
CA GLY A 35 10.24 3.54 1.99
C GLY A 35 10.02 4.64 3.02
N THR A 36 8.78 4.93 3.39
CA THR A 36 8.47 5.85 4.49
C THR A 36 7.95 5.11 5.71
N THR A 37 8.34 5.58 6.89
CA THR A 37 7.84 5.12 8.19
C THR A 37 7.59 6.33 9.09
N ASN A 38 6.60 6.22 9.97
CA ASN A 38 6.43 7.20 11.06
C ASN A 38 7.54 7.00 12.12
N ARG A 39 7.65 5.78 12.65
CA ARG A 39 8.67 5.45 13.66
C ARG A 39 10.07 5.30 13.03
N PRO A 40 11.15 5.51 13.81
CA PRO A 40 12.51 5.20 13.38
C PRO A 40 12.63 3.76 12.86
N PHE A 41 13.14 3.60 11.65
CA PHE A 41 13.33 2.31 11.00
C PHE A 41 14.50 2.37 10.02
N THR A 42 15.27 1.28 9.92
CA THR A 42 16.49 1.18 9.12
C THR A 42 16.46 -0.04 8.21
N LEU A 43 17.22 -0.01 7.11
CA LEU A 43 17.35 -1.17 6.20
C LEU A 43 17.93 -2.39 6.93
N LYS A 44 18.85 -2.16 7.88
CA LYS A 44 19.41 -3.22 8.71
C LYS A 44 18.34 -3.92 9.55
N GLN A 45 17.46 -3.17 10.20
CA GLN A 45 16.31 -3.74 10.94
C GLN A 45 15.33 -4.45 10.01
N ALA A 46 15.19 -3.96 8.78
CA ALA A 46 14.34 -4.58 7.77
C ALA A 46 14.97 -5.84 7.17
N HIS A 47 16.23 -6.18 7.45
CA HIS A 47 16.97 -7.26 6.79
C HIS A 47 16.92 -7.17 5.25
N ILE A 48 16.84 -5.95 4.71
CA ILE A 48 16.89 -5.70 3.26
C ILE A 48 18.37 -5.59 2.88
N PRO A 49 18.88 -6.41 1.94
CA PRO A 49 20.27 -6.31 1.51
C PRO A 49 20.63 -4.90 1.02
N GLU A 50 21.88 -4.50 1.17
CA GLU A 50 22.34 -3.17 0.77
C GLU A 50 22.11 -2.92 -0.72
N ASP A 51 21.68 -1.71 -1.05
CA ASP A 51 21.35 -1.25 -2.39
C ASP A 51 21.32 0.28 -2.37
N ASP A 52 22.19 0.92 -3.15
CA ASP A 52 22.34 2.38 -3.14
C ASP A 52 21.05 3.12 -3.55
N ARG A 53 20.18 2.43 -4.29
CA ARG A 53 18.90 2.97 -4.76
C ARG A 53 17.84 2.97 -3.66
N VAL A 54 18.02 2.20 -2.60
CA VAL A 54 17.01 2.01 -1.55
C VAL A 54 17.31 2.91 -0.36
N LYS A 55 16.33 3.70 0.05
CA LYS A 55 16.42 4.57 1.25
C LYS A 55 15.17 4.41 2.10
N ILE A 56 15.31 4.65 3.41
CA ILE A 56 14.17 4.74 4.34
C ILE A 56 14.10 6.17 4.88
N ALA A 57 12.97 6.82 4.68
CA ALA A 57 12.62 8.11 5.25
C ALA A 57 11.74 7.89 6.50
N SER A 58 12.38 7.92 7.68
CA SER A 58 11.68 7.81 8.97
C SER A 58 11.09 9.14 9.43
N GLY A 59 10.06 9.11 10.28
CA GLY A 59 9.42 10.32 10.82
C GLY A 59 8.53 11.04 9.82
N ILE A 60 7.92 10.31 8.87
CA ILE A 60 6.86 10.84 8.01
C ILE A 60 5.52 10.45 8.64
N ASP A 61 4.78 11.43 9.14
CA ASP A 61 3.46 11.23 9.75
C ASP A 61 2.35 11.79 8.85
N PHE A 62 1.59 10.89 8.22
CA PHE A 62 0.47 11.27 7.34
C PHE A 62 -0.80 11.64 8.10
N THR A 63 -0.79 11.64 9.43
CA THR A 63 -1.91 12.15 10.25
C THR A 63 -1.86 13.66 10.46
N GLU A 64 -0.71 14.27 10.16
CA GLU A 64 -0.49 15.71 10.24
C GLU A 64 -1.16 16.47 9.08
N SER A 65 -1.00 17.80 9.05
CA SER A 65 -1.48 18.63 7.93
C SER A 65 -0.73 18.34 6.62
N VAL A 66 -1.35 18.70 5.49
CA VAL A 66 -0.73 18.53 4.16
C VAL A 66 0.59 19.30 4.10
N GLU A 67 0.63 20.51 4.66
CA GLU A 67 1.79 21.40 4.68
C GLU A 67 2.96 20.80 5.48
N GLU A 68 2.67 20.17 6.61
CA GLU A 68 3.68 19.51 7.45
C GLU A 68 4.22 18.24 6.78
N VAL A 69 3.35 17.46 6.15
CA VAL A 69 3.77 16.29 5.36
C VAL A 69 4.60 16.71 4.16
N VAL A 70 4.23 17.77 3.45
CA VAL A 70 5.02 18.35 2.35
C VAL A 70 6.42 18.73 2.84
N ARG A 71 6.53 19.41 3.99
CA ARG A 71 7.81 19.78 4.58
C ARG A 71 8.64 18.54 4.90
N ALA A 72 8.06 17.57 5.59
CA ALA A 72 8.73 16.33 5.96
C ALA A 72 9.18 15.51 4.75
N LEU A 73 8.38 15.42 3.68
CA LEU A 73 8.74 14.74 2.45
C LEU A 73 9.91 15.43 1.74
N LYS A 74 9.90 16.76 1.63
CA LYS A 74 11.01 17.52 1.03
C LYS A 74 12.31 17.38 1.81
N GLU A 75 12.23 17.34 3.13
CA GLU A 75 13.38 17.22 4.01
C GLU A 75 13.98 15.80 3.99
N LYS A 76 13.13 14.76 4.02
CA LYS A 76 13.57 13.40 4.35
C LYS A 76 13.54 12.42 3.19
N VAL A 77 12.90 12.75 2.06
CA VAL A 77 12.86 11.89 0.87
C VAL A 77 13.79 12.49 -0.19
N PRO A 78 14.97 11.90 -0.41
CA PRO A 78 15.92 12.41 -1.39
C PRO A 78 15.34 12.35 -2.81
N ASP A 79 15.40 13.46 -3.53
CA ASP A 79 14.86 13.62 -4.88
C ASP A 79 13.34 13.33 -4.97
N ILE A 80 12.55 13.77 -3.99
CA ILE A 80 11.08 13.56 -3.94
C ILE A 80 10.35 13.99 -5.23
N ASN A 81 10.86 15.02 -5.92
CA ASN A 81 10.34 15.50 -7.20
C ASN A 81 10.51 14.51 -8.38
N THR A 82 11.24 13.41 -8.16
CA THR A 82 11.41 12.32 -9.12
C THR A 82 10.42 11.17 -8.92
N VAL A 83 9.67 11.15 -7.81
CA VAL A 83 8.67 10.11 -7.54
C VAL A 83 7.68 9.99 -8.70
N THR A 84 7.39 8.75 -9.08
CA THR A 84 6.50 8.43 -10.21
C THR A 84 5.44 7.41 -9.81
N HIS A 85 5.81 6.48 -8.92
CA HIS A 85 4.94 5.40 -8.47
C HIS A 85 4.86 5.47 -6.95
N VAL A 86 3.64 5.53 -6.43
CA VAL A 86 3.37 5.51 -4.99
C VAL A 86 2.67 4.20 -4.67
N PHE A 87 3.14 3.49 -3.66
CA PHE A 87 2.46 2.33 -3.09
C PHE A 87 1.95 2.70 -1.70
N PHE A 88 0.64 2.80 -1.55
CA PHE A 88 0.00 3.14 -0.29
C PHE A 88 -0.39 1.87 0.45
N THR A 89 0.40 1.51 1.48
CA THR A 89 0.21 0.30 2.30
C THR A 89 0.08 0.59 3.80
N ALA A 90 -0.19 1.84 4.15
CA ALA A 90 -0.40 2.26 5.54
C ALA A 90 -1.90 2.28 5.87
N TYR A 91 -2.25 1.92 7.11
CA TYR A 91 -3.59 2.14 7.64
C TYR A 91 -3.50 2.24 9.17
N ILE A 92 -4.51 2.85 9.79
CA ILE A 92 -4.65 2.96 11.24
C ILE A 92 -5.85 2.15 11.68
N GLN A 93 -5.64 1.16 12.54
CA GLN A 93 -6.70 0.37 13.14
C GLN A 93 -7.33 1.13 14.32
N THR A 94 -8.66 1.14 14.38
CA THR A 94 -9.43 1.64 15.53
C THR A 94 -10.62 0.71 15.80
N ASN A 95 -11.21 0.79 17.00
CA ASN A 95 -12.31 -0.11 17.41
C ASN A 95 -13.70 0.34 16.96
N HIS A 96 -13.82 1.49 16.27
CA HIS A 96 -15.10 2.06 15.87
C HIS A 96 -15.10 2.35 14.37
N PHE A 97 -16.11 1.86 13.64
CA PHE A 97 -16.19 1.98 12.19
C PHE A 97 -16.14 3.43 11.68
N GLU A 98 -16.83 4.36 12.36
CA GLU A 98 -16.81 5.77 11.99
C GLU A 98 -15.42 6.41 12.16
N THR A 99 -14.74 6.11 13.27
CA THR A 99 -13.36 6.60 13.48
C THR A 99 -12.39 5.98 12.48
N LEU A 100 -12.53 4.68 12.22
CA LEU A 100 -11.73 3.95 11.24
C LEU A 100 -11.85 4.59 9.85
N LYS A 101 -13.09 4.90 9.44
CA LYS A 101 -13.42 5.58 8.19
C LYS A 101 -12.81 6.97 8.13
N LYS A 102 -13.06 7.80 9.14
CA LYS A 102 -12.54 9.18 9.21
C LYS A 102 -11.02 9.21 9.11
N VAL A 103 -10.34 8.44 9.95
CA VAL A 103 -8.87 8.45 10.03
C VAL A 103 -8.23 7.94 8.75
N ASN A 104 -8.67 6.79 8.20
CA ASN A 104 -8.04 6.23 7.01
C ASN A 104 -8.38 6.97 5.71
N THR A 105 -9.54 7.62 5.65
CA THR A 105 -9.85 8.56 4.55
C THR A 105 -8.91 9.75 4.59
N LYS A 106 -8.74 10.35 5.78
CA LYS A 106 -7.87 11.51 5.95
C LYS A 106 -6.40 11.17 5.67
N LEU A 107 -5.94 10.01 6.15
CA LEU A 107 -4.58 9.51 5.94
C LEU A 107 -4.23 9.42 4.45
N LEU A 108 -5.16 8.87 3.64
CA LEU A 108 -4.98 8.78 2.19
C LEU A 108 -5.02 10.15 1.53
N GLU A 109 -5.99 10.99 1.88
CA GLU A 109 -6.14 12.35 1.35
C GLU A 109 -4.87 13.18 1.56
N VAL A 110 -4.35 13.21 2.79
CA VAL A 110 -3.15 13.96 3.14
C VAL A 110 -1.94 13.45 2.36
N ALA A 111 -1.74 12.13 2.31
CA ALA A 111 -0.62 11.55 1.61
C ALA A 111 -0.63 11.89 0.11
N VAL A 112 -1.78 11.70 -0.56
CA VAL A 112 -1.89 11.96 -2.01
C VAL A 112 -1.66 13.44 -2.30
N ARG A 113 -2.37 14.34 -1.60
CA ARG A 113 -2.24 15.79 -1.81
C ARG A 113 -0.82 16.28 -1.55
N ALA A 114 -0.18 15.79 -0.49
CA ALA A 114 1.19 16.17 -0.17
C ALA A 114 2.17 15.68 -1.24
N ILE A 115 2.02 14.45 -1.74
CA ILE A 115 2.90 13.89 -2.78
C ILE A 115 2.71 14.61 -4.12
N GLU A 116 1.47 14.90 -4.53
CA GLU A 116 1.16 15.68 -5.73
C GLU A 116 1.83 17.07 -5.68
N ALA A 117 1.81 17.73 -4.51
CA ALA A 117 2.42 19.05 -4.33
C ALA A 117 3.96 19.05 -4.45
N VAL A 118 4.62 17.91 -4.23
CA VAL A 118 6.09 17.80 -4.23
C VAL A 118 6.64 17.00 -5.40
N SER A 119 5.79 16.29 -6.14
CA SER A 119 6.20 15.36 -7.19
C SER A 119 5.43 15.59 -8.49
N PRO A 120 5.91 16.52 -9.34
CA PRO A 120 5.28 16.81 -10.62
C PRO A 120 5.39 15.65 -11.63
N ARG A 121 6.14 14.59 -11.30
CA ARG A 121 6.33 13.40 -12.12
C ARG A 121 5.46 12.23 -11.69
N LEU A 122 4.59 12.40 -10.70
CA LEU A 122 3.68 11.36 -10.24
C LEU A 122 2.86 10.82 -11.43
N LYS A 123 2.86 9.49 -11.59
CA LYS A 123 2.15 8.80 -12.67
C LYS A 123 1.04 7.89 -12.15
N VAL A 124 1.26 7.27 -10.99
CA VAL A 124 0.33 6.29 -10.43
C VAL A 124 0.43 6.23 -8.90
N VAL A 125 -0.73 6.05 -8.28
CA VAL A 125 -0.87 5.73 -6.86
C VAL A 125 -1.59 4.38 -6.78
N VAL A 126 -0.91 3.39 -6.21
CA VAL A 126 -1.44 2.04 -5.98
C VAL A 126 -1.91 1.98 -4.53
N LEU A 127 -3.21 1.84 -4.32
CA LEU A 127 -3.82 1.73 -2.99
C LEU A 127 -4.09 0.27 -2.64
N GLN A 128 -3.51 -0.20 -1.53
CA GLN A 128 -3.86 -1.51 -0.99
C GLN A 128 -5.13 -1.41 -0.12
N THR A 129 -6.15 -2.18 -0.47
CA THR A 129 -7.37 -2.36 0.34
C THR A 129 -7.43 -3.79 0.91
N GLY A 130 -8.53 -4.54 0.70
CA GLY A 130 -8.62 -5.91 1.15
C GLY A 130 -10.03 -6.50 1.09
N GLY A 131 -10.16 -7.70 1.67
CA GLY A 131 -11.36 -8.52 1.57
C GLY A 131 -12.63 -7.94 2.20
N LYS A 132 -12.52 -6.96 3.10
CA LYS A 132 -13.71 -6.33 3.74
C LYS A 132 -14.66 -5.71 2.73
N GLY A 133 -14.14 -5.24 1.58
CA GLY A 133 -14.94 -4.72 0.47
C GLY A 133 -15.87 -5.75 -0.18
N TYR A 134 -15.67 -7.03 0.11
CA TYR A 134 -16.46 -8.15 -0.41
C TYR A 134 -17.27 -8.87 0.68
N GLY A 135 -17.35 -8.31 1.89
CA GLY A 135 -18.16 -8.85 2.99
C GLY A 135 -17.40 -9.66 4.03
N LEU A 136 -16.08 -9.82 3.92
CA LEU A 136 -15.30 -10.58 4.92
C LEU A 136 -15.34 -9.99 6.34
N GLU A 137 -15.73 -8.72 6.50
CA GLU A 137 -15.93 -8.08 7.80
C GLU A 137 -17.24 -8.54 8.49
N PHE A 138 -18.23 -8.94 7.71
CA PHE A 138 -19.58 -9.29 8.16
C PHE A 138 -20.04 -10.64 7.57
N PRO A 139 -19.28 -11.74 7.78
CA PRO A 139 -19.52 -13.00 7.08
C PRO A 139 -20.80 -13.72 7.51
N LYS A 140 -21.40 -13.33 8.65
CA LYS A 140 -22.67 -13.91 9.12
C LYS A 140 -23.87 -13.21 8.49
N GLU A 141 -23.71 -11.94 8.16
CA GLU A 141 -24.77 -11.07 7.68
C GLU A 141 -24.74 -10.89 6.17
N VAL A 142 -23.55 -10.93 5.57
CA VAL A 142 -23.34 -10.77 4.13
C VAL A 142 -23.00 -12.12 3.52
N GLY A 143 -23.84 -12.58 2.60
CA GLY A 143 -23.59 -13.79 1.83
C GLY A 143 -22.35 -13.65 0.95
N ILE A 144 -21.25 -14.29 1.34
CA ILE A 144 -20.01 -14.32 0.56
C ILE A 144 -20.06 -15.52 -0.38
N LYS A 145 -20.00 -15.26 -1.70
CA LYS A 145 -19.90 -16.30 -2.72
C LYS A 145 -18.54 -16.22 -3.42
N ALA A 146 -17.68 -17.22 -3.17
CA ALA A 146 -16.42 -17.38 -3.87
C ALA A 146 -16.64 -17.91 -5.31
N PRO A 147 -15.77 -17.58 -6.28
CA PRO A 147 -14.63 -16.67 -6.15
C PRO A 147 -15.08 -15.20 -6.04
N LEU A 148 -14.39 -14.42 -5.21
CA LEU A 148 -14.60 -12.97 -5.12
C LEU A 148 -14.04 -12.30 -6.37
N LYS A 149 -14.76 -11.31 -6.92
CA LYS A 149 -14.38 -10.57 -8.13
C LYS A 149 -14.48 -9.07 -7.90
N GLU A 150 -13.62 -8.29 -8.54
CA GLU A 150 -13.65 -6.82 -8.49
C GLU A 150 -14.94 -6.25 -9.10
N THR A 151 -15.61 -7.00 -9.98
CA THR A 151 -16.92 -6.63 -10.53
C THR A 151 -18.09 -6.90 -9.58
N ASN A 152 -17.86 -7.54 -8.43
CA ASN A 152 -18.92 -7.76 -7.45
C ASN A 152 -19.42 -6.39 -6.94
N PRO A 153 -20.74 -6.22 -6.76
CA PRO A 153 -21.26 -5.00 -6.16
C PRO A 153 -20.72 -4.84 -4.74
N ARG A 154 -20.68 -3.59 -4.27
CA ARG A 154 -20.47 -3.31 -2.84
C ARG A 154 -21.51 -4.07 -2.01
N ILE A 155 -21.12 -4.45 -0.80
CA ILE A 155 -22.02 -5.15 0.13
C ILE A 155 -23.24 -4.27 0.47
N PRO A 156 -24.38 -4.84 0.87
CA PRO A 156 -25.58 -4.06 1.16
C PRO A 156 -25.46 -3.23 2.44
N GLU A 157 -26.28 -2.19 2.56
CA GLU A 157 -26.51 -1.48 3.82
C GLU A 157 -27.25 -2.37 4.84
N PRO A 158 -27.05 -2.16 6.15
CA PRO A 158 -26.25 -1.10 6.79
C PRO A 158 -24.74 -1.41 6.90
N TRP A 159 -24.30 -2.58 6.41
CA TRP A 159 -22.90 -3.02 6.56
C TRP A 159 -21.94 -2.28 5.66
N ALA A 160 -22.39 -1.88 4.46
CA ALA A 160 -21.58 -1.11 3.51
C ALA A 160 -21.01 0.17 4.15
N SER A 161 -21.85 0.88 4.93
CA SER A 161 -21.44 2.08 5.65
C SER A 161 -20.30 1.86 6.64
N ASN A 162 -20.05 0.62 7.10
CA ASN A 162 -18.95 0.31 8.01
C ASN A 162 -17.62 0.01 7.28
N ILE A 163 -17.63 -0.13 5.95
CA ILE A 163 -16.44 -0.44 5.16
C ILE A 163 -15.72 0.85 4.76
N PHE A 164 -14.63 1.17 5.44
CA PHE A 164 -13.87 2.39 5.13
C PHE A 164 -13.22 2.39 3.73
N TYR A 165 -13.00 1.22 3.11
CA TYR A 165 -12.46 1.18 1.75
C TYR A 165 -13.35 1.94 0.76
N TYR A 166 -14.66 2.00 1.00
CA TYR A 166 -15.60 2.65 0.08
C TYR A 166 -15.52 4.17 0.11
N THR A 167 -14.94 4.78 1.16
CA THR A 167 -14.65 6.21 1.21
C THR A 167 -13.30 6.58 0.61
N GLN A 168 -12.41 5.59 0.46
CA GLN A 168 -11.14 5.72 -0.25
C GLN A 168 -11.38 5.46 -1.74
N GLN A 169 -11.97 6.42 -2.46
CA GLN A 169 -12.24 6.25 -3.89
C GLN A 169 -10.92 6.02 -4.67
N TYR A 170 -10.90 5.00 -5.52
CA TYR A 170 -9.78 4.70 -6.41
C TYR A 170 -10.30 4.25 -7.78
N ASP A 171 -9.51 4.49 -8.83
CA ASP A 171 -9.76 4.01 -10.18
C ASP A 171 -8.67 2.99 -10.57
N LEU A 172 -9.10 1.80 -10.96
CA LEU A 172 -8.22 0.71 -11.38
C LEU A 172 -7.78 0.81 -12.85
N SER A 173 -8.45 1.63 -13.67
CA SER A 173 -8.17 1.77 -15.11
C SER A 173 -6.69 2.01 -15.36
N ARG A 174 -6.09 2.94 -14.61
CA ARG A 174 -4.69 3.33 -14.74
C ARG A 174 -3.71 2.22 -14.36
N SER A 175 -4.06 1.40 -13.36
CA SER A 175 -3.26 0.23 -12.97
C SER A 175 -3.26 -0.82 -14.07
N ARG A 176 -4.43 -1.11 -14.67
CA ARG A 176 -4.57 -2.05 -15.79
C ARG A 176 -3.80 -1.57 -17.03
N GLU A 177 -3.85 -0.27 -17.36
CA GLU A 177 -3.12 0.32 -18.49
C GLU A 177 -1.59 0.14 -18.42
N VAL A 178 -1.02 0.17 -17.20
CA VAL A 178 0.44 0.05 -17.01
C VAL A 178 0.90 -1.39 -16.78
N GLY A 179 0.03 -2.37 -17.06
CA GLY A 179 0.40 -3.80 -17.14
C GLY A 179 -0.03 -4.66 -15.96
N PHE A 180 -0.69 -4.11 -14.93
CA PHE A 180 -1.25 -4.91 -13.83
C PHE A 180 -2.58 -5.55 -14.25
N SER A 181 -2.56 -6.42 -15.25
CA SER A 181 -3.76 -7.09 -15.80
C SER A 181 -4.11 -8.41 -15.10
N GLU A 182 -3.23 -8.90 -14.23
CA GLU A 182 -3.41 -10.17 -13.53
C GLU A 182 -4.57 -10.10 -12.54
N GLU A 183 -5.34 -11.19 -12.47
CA GLU A 183 -6.33 -11.48 -11.44
C GLU A 183 -6.00 -12.88 -10.93
N ILE A 184 -5.98 -13.04 -9.61
CA ILE A 184 -5.73 -14.33 -8.95
C ILE A 184 -6.90 -14.59 -8.01
N ASP A 185 -7.46 -15.79 -8.08
CA ASP A 185 -8.48 -16.22 -7.14
C ASP A 185 -7.98 -16.04 -5.70
N THR A 186 -8.84 -15.59 -4.79
CA THR A 186 -8.43 -15.25 -3.43
C THR A 186 -7.76 -16.44 -2.71
N VAL A 187 -8.31 -17.65 -2.86
CA VAL A 187 -7.76 -18.86 -2.22
C VAL A 187 -6.41 -19.20 -2.85
N GLU A 188 -6.32 -19.17 -4.17
CA GLU A 188 -5.06 -19.38 -4.90
C GLU A 188 -3.98 -18.37 -4.49
N GLY A 189 -4.36 -17.10 -4.29
CA GLY A 189 -3.47 -16.03 -3.84
C GLY A 189 -2.88 -16.31 -2.46
N TYR A 190 -3.69 -16.79 -1.51
CA TYR A 190 -3.21 -17.21 -0.19
C TYR A 190 -2.30 -18.43 -0.27
N ILE A 191 -2.62 -19.44 -1.09
CA ILE A 191 -1.78 -20.61 -1.28
C ILE A 191 -0.41 -20.20 -1.83
N LYS A 192 -0.36 -19.38 -2.88
CA LYS A 192 0.88 -18.83 -3.44
C LYS A 192 1.67 -18.02 -2.41
N ALA A 193 1.00 -17.23 -1.58
CA ALA A 193 1.67 -16.48 -0.51
C ALA A 193 2.30 -17.42 0.53
N TRP A 194 1.57 -18.46 0.96
CA TRP A 194 2.08 -19.45 1.92
C TRP A 194 3.22 -20.28 1.35
N GLU A 195 3.17 -20.66 0.07
CA GLU A 195 4.29 -21.32 -0.63
C GLU A 195 5.54 -20.45 -0.59
N ARG A 196 5.42 -19.17 -0.99
CA ARG A 196 6.55 -18.22 -0.91
C ARG A 196 7.07 -18.04 0.52
N MET A 197 6.19 -18.05 1.52
CA MET A 197 6.59 -17.99 2.93
C MET A 197 7.31 -19.27 3.38
N ARG A 198 6.91 -20.45 2.89
CA ARG A 198 7.63 -21.71 3.13
C ARG A 198 9.00 -21.73 2.46
N ASP A 199 9.10 -21.28 1.22
CA ASP A 199 10.37 -21.15 0.49
C ASP A 199 11.32 -20.19 1.22
N ALA A 200 10.78 -19.12 1.79
CA ALA A 200 11.51 -18.17 2.63
C ALA A 200 11.76 -18.67 4.06
N LYS A 201 11.36 -19.90 4.40
CA LYS A 201 11.50 -20.53 5.73
C LYS A 201 10.81 -19.76 6.86
N ILE A 202 9.77 -18.99 6.54
CA ILE A 202 8.92 -18.29 7.51
C ILE A 202 7.86 -19.23 8.07
N LEU A 203 7.34 -20.14 7.24
CA LEU A 203 6.42 -21.20 7.62
C LEU A 203 7.12 -22.56 7.49
N PRO A 204 6.77 -23.56 8.32
CA PRO A 204 7.31 -24.91 8.19
C PRO A 204 6.91 -25.54 6.85
N ILE A 205 7.83 -26.33 6.30
CA ILE A 205 7.59 -27.15 5.12
C ILE A 205 6.67 -28.31 5.56
N LEU A 206 5.59 -28.53 4.82
CA LEU A 206 4.66 -29.65 5.04
C LEU A 206 5.21 -30.93 4.42
#